data_AF-A0A838U1N8-F1
#
_entry.id   AF-A0A838U1N8-F1
#
_cell.length_a   1.000
_cell.length_b   1.000
_cell.length_c   1.000
_cell.angle_alpha   90.00
_cell.angle_beta   90.00
_cell.angle_gamma   90.00
#
_symmetry.space_group_name_H-M   'P 1'
#
loop_
_entity.id
_entity.type
_entity.pdbx_description
1 polymer ?
#
loop_
_entity_poly.entity_id
_entity_poly.type
_entity_poly.pdbx_seq_one_letter_code
_entity_poly.pdbx_strand_id
1 'polypeptide(L)'
;MGNSKPIVCEFCKSESVIFDTVSFEYVCSSCGCVSNQDPNSDSVGNYRNNSGYTDKTRTGMPESLAVHNKGLSTLIGIGDTDARGKALEPSQKNNIQRLRTWNNRAQLNDSVSRNLEKALKLLNNFGDKLYLSQAVIEGAAYIYRKAAIKKLAKGRSTLGLVGAALYAACRETATPKTITDIANACNITTKDIMSHYKLILKELSLQMPVLHGPDYVTLICNRLQMSEKTKREALRIFSMVQQCRISIGKNPRALAGSIIYLASQNCNEFLRQVEICQVAEISTVSLRKRCKEIKSKIEM
;
A
#
# COMPACT_ATOMS: atom_id res chain seq x y z
N MET A 1 17.35 -10.33 -6.71
CA MET A 1 17.90 -11.03 -7.89
C MET A 1 18.81 -12.10 -7.35
N GLY A 2 18.27 -13.32 -7.19
CA GLY A 2 19.07 -14.47 -6.77
C GLY A 2 19.99 -14.87 -7.91
N ASN A 3 21.24 -15.20 -7.60
CA ASN A 3 22.16 -15.83 -8.54
C ASN A 3 21.62 -17.22 -8.90
N SER A 4 20.71 -17.30 -9.87
CA SER A 4 20.44 -18.55 -10.57
C SER A 4 21.70 -18.89 -11.36
N LYS A 5 22.35 -20.02 -11.03
CA LYS A 5 23.49 -20.52 -11.80
C LYS A 5 23.07 -20.61 -13.28
N PRO A 6 23.90 -20.16 -14.23
CA PRO A 6 23.59 -20.32 -15.65
C PRO A 6 23.39 -21.81 -15.95
N ILE A 7 22.28 -22.15 -16.63
CA ILE A 7 22.00 -23.52 -17.04
C ILE A 7 22.91 -23.80 -18.24
N VAL A 8 23.88 -24.70 -18.04
CA VAL A 8 24.85 -25.08 -19.06
C VAL A 8 24.47 -26.47 -19.59
N CYS A 9 24.57 -26.67 -20.89
CA CYS A 9 24.36 -28.00 -21.47
C CYS A 9 25.44 -28.98 -21.01
N GLU A 10 25.03 -30.14 -20.48
CA GLU A 10 25.93 -31.18 -20.00
C GLU A 10 26.83 -31.76 -21.11
N PHE A 11 26.37 -31.72 -22.36
CA PHE A 11 27.05 -32.37 -23.48
C PHE A 11 28.06 -31.44 -24.17
N CYS A 12 27.63 -30.26 -24.60
CA CYS A 12 28.46 -29.33 -25.36
C CYS A 12 29.02 -28.16 -24.53
N LYS A 13 28.67 -28.09 -23.24
CA LYS A 13 29.07 -27.01 -22.32
C LYS A 13 28.68 -25.60 -22.77
N SER A 14 27.77 -25.46 -23.72
CA SER A 14 27.27 -24.14 -24.14
C SER A 14 26.18 -23.63 -23.19
N GLU A 15 26.14 -22.31 -23.01
CA GLU A 15 25.13 -21.62 -22.20
C GLU A 15 23.82 -21.33 -22.97
N SER A 16 23.73 -21.73 -24.24
CA SER A 16 22.56 -21.50 -25.11
C SER A 16 21.44 -22.52 -24.88
N VAL A 17 21.00 -22.68 -23.64
CA VAL A 17 19.86 -23.52 -23.28
C VAL A 17 18.57 -22.69 -23.32
N ILE A 18 17.61 -23.14 -24.12
CA ILE A 18 16.31 -22.50 -24.32
C ILE A 18 15.24 -23.36 -23.65
N PHE A 19 14.22 -22.74 -23.06
CA PHE A 19 13.06 -23.46 -22.56
C PHE A 19 11.98 -23.56 -23.64
N ASP A 20 11.62 -24.78 -24.04
CA ASP A 20 10.49 -25.03 -24.93
C ASP A 20 9.21 -25.08 -24.10
N THR A 21 8.32 -24.12 -24.36
CA THR A 21 7.05 -23.96 -23.65
C THR A 21 5.99 -24.98 -24.07
N VAL A 22 6.17 -25.65 -25.21
CA VAL A 22 5.20 -26.64 -25.73
C VAL A 22 5.47 -28.02 -25.12
N SER A 23 6.73 -28.45 -25.14
CA SER A 23 7.14 -29.73 -24.54
C SER A 23 7.40 -29.62 -23.03
N PHE A 24 7.54 -28.40 -22.49
CA PHE A 24 8.00 -28.16 -21.11
C PHE A 24 9.36 -28.82 -20.86
N GLU A 25 10.34 -28.51 -21.71
CA GLU A 25 11.69 -29.07 -21.63
C GLU A 25 12.76 -27.99 -21.85
N TYR A 26 13.94 -28.17 -21.26
CA TYR A 26 15.10 -27.32 -21.55
C TYR A 26 15.92 -27.94 -22.67
N VAL A 27 16.02 -27.26 -23.81
CA VAL A 27 16.69 -27.74 -25.02
C VAL A 27 17.89 -26.86 -25.35
N CYS A 28 19.03 -27.49 -25.59
CA CYS A 28 20.23 -26.78 -26.01
C CYS A 28 20.17 -26.39 -27.50
N SER A 29 20.31 -25.10 -27.81
CA SER A 29 20.26 -24.60 -29.19
C SER A 29 21.46 -25.01 -30.05
N SER A 30 22.59 -25.39 -29.44
CA SER A 30 23.83 -25.71 -30.17
C SER A 30 23.95 -27.20 -30.55
N CYS A 31 23.45 -28.10 -29.69
CA CYS A 31 23.58 -29.55 -29.88
C CYS A 31 22.25 -30.31 -29.87
N GLY A 32 21.12 -29.65 -29.58
CA GLY A 32 19.80 -30.28 -29.50
C GLY A 32 19.59 -31.19 -28.28
N CYS A 33 20.55 -31.26 -27.35
CA CYS A 33 20.43 -32.06 -26.15
C CYS A 33 19.32 -31.49 -25.25
N VAL A 34 18.38 -32.37 -24.85
CA VAL A 34 17.37 -32.09 -23.85
C VAL A 34 17.97 -32.31 -22.47
N SER A 35 17.79 -31.36 -21.56
CA SER A 35 18.20 -31.49 -20.16
C SER A 35 17.18 -32.31 -19.38
N ASN A 36 17.65 -33.22 -18.53
CA ASN A 36 16.80 -34.01 -17.61
C ASN A 36 16.31 -33.22 -16.38
N GLN A 37 16.52 -31.90 -16.36
CA GLN A 37 16.04 -31.06 -15.27
C GLN A 37 14.54 -30.84 -15.41
N ASP A 38 13.78 -31.26 -14.39
CA ASP A 38 12.35 -30.99 -14.29
C ASP A 38 12.11 -29.47 -14.23
N PRO A 39 11.48 -28.85 -15.25
CA PRO A 39 11.16 -27.42 -15.20
C PRO A 39 10.09 -27.09 -14.15
N ASN A 40 9.44 -28.12 -13.60
CA ASN A 40 8.46 -27.99 -12.53
C ASN A 40 9.07 -27.86 -11.12
N SER A 41 10.39 -28.03 -10.93
CA SER A 41 10.98 -27.93 -9.58
C SER A 41 10.83 -26.52 -8.98
N ASP A 42 10.86 -25.50 -9.83
CA ASP A 42 10.90 -24.09 -9.44
C ASP A 42 9.62 -23.33 -9.83
N SER A 43 8.70 -23.98 -10.56
CA SER A 43 7.54 -23.33 -11.14
C SER A 43 6.38 -23.28 -10.15
N VAL A 44 6.40 -22.25 -9.30
CA VAL A 44 5.29 -21.80 -8.44
C VAL A 44 4.03 -21.41 -9.26
N GLY A 45 4.08 -21.48 -10.60
CA GLY A 45 3.09 -20.91 -11.52
C GLY A 45 1.94 -21.82 -11.98
N ASN A 46 1.90 -23.10 -11.64
CA ASN A 46 0.89 -24.03 -12.17
C ASN A 46 -0.39 -24.19 -11.31
N TYR A 47 -0.62 -23.34 -10.31
CA TYR A 47 -1.91 -23.30 -9.62
C TYR A 47 -2.91 -22.56 -10.51
N ARG A 48 -3.74 -23.34 -11.20
CA ARG A 48 -4.91 -22.81 -11.91
C ARG A 48 -5.74 -21.98 -10.93
N ASN A 49 -5.96 -20.70 -11.24
CA ASN A 49 -6.86 -19.81 -10.53
C ASN A 49 -8.32 -20.25 -10.74
N ASN A 50 -8.74 -21.36 -10.16
CA ASN A 50 -10.15 -21.65 -10.03
C ASN A 50 -10.62 -21.00 -8.73
N SER A 51 -10.95 -19.71 -8.78
CA SER A 51 -11.30 -18.90 -7.61
C SER A 51 -12.69 -19.22 -7.00
N GLY A 52 -13.15 -20.46 -7.15
CA GLY A 52 -14.41 -20.94 -6.62
C GLY A 52 -14.30 -21.36 -5.17
N TYR A 53 -15.36 -21.15 -4.39
CA TYR A 53 -15.48 -21.62 -3.00
C TYR A 53 -15.32 -23.15 -2.87
N THR A 54 -15.58 -23.90 -3.94
CA THR A 54 -15.48 -25.36 -4.02
C THR A 54 -14.16 -25.85 -4.62
N ASP A 55 -13.16 -24.99 -4.75
CA ASP A 55 -11.87 -25.36 -5.32
C ASP A 55 -11.08 -26.29 -4.39
N LYS A 56 -11.14 -27.59 -4.70
CA LYS A 56 -10.40 -28.64 -4.00
C LYS A 56 -8.90 -28.61 -4.31
N THR A 57 -8.45 -27.80 -5.28
CA THR A 57 -7.03 -27.63 -5.61
C THR A 57 -6.34 -26.54 -4.77
N ARG A 58 -7.12 -25.75 -4.01
CA ARG A 58 -6.59 -24.71 -3.12
C ARG A 58 -5.84 -25.33 -1.93
N THR A 59 -4.52 -25.31 -1.98
CA THR A 59 -3.63 -25.85 -0.95
C THR A 59 -3.36 -24.90 0.22
N GLY A 60 -3.76 -23.62 0.10
CA GLY A 60 -3.59 -22.66 1.19
C GLY A 60 -3.90 -21.21 0.80
N MET A 61 -3.70 -20.31 1.75
CA MET A 61 -3.67 -18.87 1.51
C MET A 61 -2.24 -18.47 1.10
N PRO A 62 -2.06 -17.55 0.13
CA PRO A 62 -0.73 -17.01 -0.15
C PRO A 62 -0.14 -16.33 1.08
N GLU A 63 1.18 -16.32 1.17
CA GLU A 63 1.84 -15.60 2.26
C GLU A 63 1.57 -14.10 2.15
N SER A 64 1.17 -13.46 3.25
CA SER A 64 1.01 -12.01 3.29
C SER A 64 1.56 -11.41 4.58
N LEU A 65 2.37 -10.37 4.44
CA LEU A 65 2.99 -9.67 5.58
C LEU A 65 1.95 -9.01 6.49
N ALA A 66 0.77 -8.70 5.95
CA ALA A 66 -0.38 -8.14 6.65
C ALA A 66 -1.09 -9.12 7.60
N VAL A 67 -0.69 -10.40 7.62
CA VAL A 67 -1.20 -11.42 8.56
C VAL A 67 -0.14 -11.77 9.59
N HIS A 68 -0.50 -11.91 10.87
CA HIS A 68 0.48 -12.00 11.97
C HIS A 68 1.59 -13.05 11.78
N ASN A 69 1.22 -14.27 11.40
CA ASN A 69 2.15 -15.36 11.08
C ASN A 69 2.32 -15.57 9.57
N LYS A 70 2.17 -14.51 8.78
CA LYS A 70 2.21 -14.55 7.31
C LYS A 70 1.21 -15.52 6.64
N GLY A 71 0.23 -16.02 7.37
CA GLY A 71 -0.71 -17.04 6.87
C GLY A 71 -0.38 -18.49 7.25
N LEU A 72 0.66 -18.72 8.05
CA LEU A 72 1.06 -20.07 8.48
C LEU A 72 0.16 -20.68 9.55
N SER A 73 -0.56 -19.87 10.31
CA SER A 73 -1.46 -20.38 11.35
C SER A 73 -2.86 -20.67 10.81
N THR A 74 -3.46 -21.75 11.31
CA THR A 74 -4.84 -22.14 11.00
C THR A 74 -5.78 -21.71 12.10
N LEU A 75 -7.03 -21.44 11.74
CA LEU A 75 -8.08 -21.07 12.70
C LEU A 75 -9.16 -22.16 12.67
N ILE A 76 -9.49 -22.69 13.85
CA ILE A 76 -10.64 -23.56 14.03
C ILE A 76 -11.89 -22.68 13.96
N GLY A 77 -12.73 -22.91 12.95
CA GLY A 77 -13.95 -22.14 12.71
C GLY A 77 -14.90 -22.14 13.92
N ILE A 78 -15.73 -21.10 13.99
CA ILE A 78 -16.73 -20.91 15.06
C ILE A 78 -17.97 -21.77 14.83
N GLY A 79 -18.19 -22.25 13.60
CA GLY A 79 -19.29 -23.15 13.27
C GLY A 79 -19.22 -24.45 14.06
N ASP A 80 -20.29 -24.77 14.77
CA ASP A 80 -20.43 -26.03 15.51
C ASP A 80 -21.07 -27.12 14.61
N THR A 81 -20.53 -27.24 13.41
CA THR A 81 -20.99 -28.18 12.38
C THR A 81 -19.83 -29.00 11.86
N ASP A 82 -20.05 -30.30 11.66
CA ASP A 82 -19.08 -31.19 11.01
C ASP A 82 -18.89 -30.85 9.53
N ALA A 83 -17.89 -31.47 8.90
CA ALA A 83 -17.61 -31.33 7.46
C ALA A 83 -18.80 -31.69 6.56
N ARG A 84 -19.76 -32.48 7.06
CA ARG A 84 -21.01 -32.85 6.37
C ARG A 84 -22.17 -31.86 6.63
N GLY A 85 -21.94 -30.79 7.37
CA GLY A 85 -22.96 -29.80 7.76
C GLY A 85 -23.85 -30.22 8.93
N LYS A 86 -23.62 -31.38 9.55
CA LYS A 86 -24.37 -31.84 10.72
C LYS A 86 -23.95 -31.07 11.97
N ALA A 87 -24.92 -30.65 12.78
CA ALA A 87 -24.63 -30.02 14.07
C ALA A 87 -23.93 -31.00 15.04
N LEU A 88 -22.95 -30.50 15.76
CA LEU A 88 -22.18 -31.29 16.73
C LEU A 88 -23.01 -31.63 17.97
N GLU A 89 -22.77 -32.82 18.52
CA GLU A 89 -23.33 -33.22 19.81
C GLU A 89 -22.79 -32.33 20.95
N PRO A 90 -23.54 -32.16 22.06
CA PRO A 90 -23.11 -31.31 23.18
C PRO A 90 -21.73 -31.66 23.74
N SER A 91 -21.39 -32.96 23.82
CA SER A 91 -20.07 -33.43 24.26
C SER A 91 -18.95 -33.03 23.29
N GLN A 92 -19.21 -33.13 21.98
CA GLN A 92 -18.26 -32.74 20.94
C GLN A 92 -18.05 -31.22 20.90
N LYS A 93 -19.11 -30.43 21.11
CA LYS A 93 -19.02 -28.97 21.24
C LYS A 93 -18.05 -28.56 22.34
N ASN A 94 -18.16 -29.17 23.52
CA ASN A 94 -17.25 -28.89 24.64
C ASN A 94 -15.78 -29.20 24.28
N ASN A 95 -15.54 -30.32 23.58
CA ASN A 95 -14.19 -30.68 23.13
C ASN A 95 -13.66 -29.68 22.09
N ILE A 96 -14.48 -29.27 21.12
CA ILE A 96 -14.08 -28.30 20.09
C ILE A 96 -13.84 -26.90 20.68
N GLN A 97 -14.64 -26.48 21.66
CA GLN A 97 -14.39 -25.24 22.39
C GLN A 97 -13.04 -25.27 23.14
N ARG A 98 -12.69 -26.42 23.75
CA ARG A 98 -11.36 -26.63 24.34
C ARG A 98 -10.26 -26.55 23.28
N LEU A 99 -10.43 -27.18 22.12
CA LEU A 99 -9.45 -27.10 21.03
C LEU A 99 -9.29 -25.67 20.50
N ARG A 100 -10.38 -24.91 20.34
CA ARG A 100 -10.35 -23.48 19.95
C ARG A 100 -9.54 -22.65 20.96
N THR A 101 -9.75 -22.88 22.25
CA THR A 101 -9.00 -22.18 23.30
C THR A 101 -7.52 -22.55 23.30
N TRP A 102 -7.17 -23.82 23.13
CA TRP A 102 -5.77 -24.26 22.99
C TRP A 102 -5.10 -23.70 21.73
N ASN A 103 -5.79 -23.71 20.58
CA ASN A 103 -5.28 -23.15 19.33
C ASN A 103 -4.95 -21.66 19.46
N ASN A 104 -5.88 -20.86 20.01
CA ASN A 104 -5.67 -19.43 20.22
C ASN A 104 -4.52 -19.14 21.18
N ARG A 105 -4.37 -19.94 22.25
CA ARG A 105 -3.27 -19.80 23.20
C ARG A 105 -1.92 -20.09 22.53
N ALA A 106 -1.82 -21.21 21.81
CA ALA A 106 -0.58 -21.63 21.14
C ALA A 106 -0.06 -20.61 20.13
N GLN A 107 -0.95 -19.84 19.48
CA GLN A 107 -0.56 -18.82 18.50
C GLN A 107 -0.07 -17.51 19.14
N LEU A 108 -0.43 -17.24 20.40
CA LEU A 108 -0.27 -15.94 21.06
C LEU A 108 0.61 -16.00 22.31
N ASN A 109 1.61 -16.87 22.30
CA ASN A 109 2.53 -17.07 23.43
C ASN A 109 3.33 -15.80 23.76
N ASP A 110 3.78 -15.07 22.72
CA ASP A 110 4.65 -13.91 22.89
C ASP A 110 3.89 -12.58 22.96
N SER A 111 4.40 -11.66 23.78
CA SER A 111 3.89 -10.29 23.86
C SER A 111 4.00 -9.54 22.52
N VAL A 112 5.07 -9.82 21.76
CA VAL A 112 5.29 -9.26 20.42
C VAL A 112 4.23 -9.78 19.44
N SER A 113 3.95 -11.09 19.43
CA SER A 113 2.95 -11.69 18.54
C SER A 113 1.55 -11.16 18.83
N ARG A 114 1.17 -11.01 20.11
CA ARG A 114 -0.10 -10.39 20.51
C ARG A 114 -0.22 -8.92 20.07
N ASN A 115 0.86 -8.17 20.15
CA ASN A 115 0.89 -6.78 19.69
C ASN A 115 0.73 -6.71 18.17
N LEU A 116 1.46 -7.57 17.45
CA LEU A 116 1.48 -7.62 16.00
C LEU A 116 0.13 -8.07 15.43
N GLU A 117 -0.54 -9.05 16.06
CA GLU A 117 -1.92 -9.44 15.70
C GLU A 117 -2.90 -8.26 15.81
N LYS A 118 -2.88 -7.54 16.94
CA LYS A 118 -3.73 -6.36 17.14
C LYS A 118 -3.43 -5.26 16.12
N ALA A 119 -2.15 -4.99 15.89
CA ALA A 119 -1.72 -3.93 14.99
C ALA A 119 -2.06 -4.21 13.52
N LEU A 120 -1.87 -5.45 13.06
CA LEU A 120 -2.20 -5.82 11.69
C LEU A 120 -3.71 -5.86 11.43
N LYS A 121 -4.51 -6.27 12.42
CA LYS A 121 -5.98 -6.12 12.35
C LYS A 121 -6.39 -4.65 12.18
N LEU A 122 -5.78 -3.75 12.96
CA LEU A 122 -6.02 -2.31 12.83
C LEU A 122 -5.56 -1.78 11.47
N LEU A 123 -4.41 -2.24 10.98
CA LEU A 123 -3.85 -1.86 9.69
C LEU A 123 -4.79 -2.23 8.54
N ASN A 124 -5.33 -3.45 8.53
CA ASN A 124 -6.32 -3.87 7.53
C ASN A 124 -7.60 -3.03 7.62
N ASN A 125 -8.14 -2.84 8.83
CA ASN A 125 -9.33 -2.00 9.03
C ASN A 125 -9.14 -0.56 8.53
N PHE A 126 -7.96 0.04 8.75
CA PHE A 126 -7.65 1.38 8.27
C PHE A 126 -7.38 1.41 6.75
N GLY A 127 -6.75 0.36 6.22
CA GLY A 127 -6.58 0.15 4.79
C GLY A 127 -7.90 0.14 4.05
N ASP A 128 -8.87 -0.61 4.57
CA ASP A 128 -10.22 -0.72 4.02
C ASP A 128 -10.96 0.63 4.07
N LYS A 129 -10.93 1.32 5.22
CA LYS A 129 -11.54 2.67 5.37
C LYS A 129 -10.97 3.70 4.40
N LEU A 130 -9.69 3.58 4.05
CA LEU A 130 -8.98 4.51 3.16
C LEU A 130 -8.99 4.06 1.69
N TYR A 131 -9.58 2.90 1.40
CA TYR A 131 -9.60 2.26 0.08
C TYR A 131 -8.18 2.10 -0.51
N LEU A 132 -7.26 1.57 0.31
CA LEU A 132 -5.87 1.35 -0.10
C LEU A 132 -5.71 0.01 -0.82
N SER A 133 -4.76 -0.05 -1.76
CA SER A 133 -4.44 -1.30 -2.44
C SER A 133 -3.68 -2.25 -1.50
N GLN A 134 -3.77 -3.55 -1.79
CA GLN A 134 -3.08 -4.58 -1.00
C GLN A 134 -1.56 -4.35 -0.95
N ALA A 135 -0.96 -3.84 -2.03
CA ALA A 135 0.46 -3.51 -2.06
C ALA A 135 0.86 -2.47 -1.00
N VAL A 136 0.01 -1.46 -0.77
CA VAL A 136 0.26 -0.42 0.25
C VAL A 136 0.11 -1.00 1.66
N ILE A 137 -0.89 -1.86 1.86
CA ILE A 137 -1.14 -2.57 3.12
C ILE A 137 0.06 -3.45 3.46
N GLU A 138 0.61 -4.19 2.49
CA GLU A 138 1.78 -5.02 2.68
C GLU A 138 3.05 -4.21 2.95
N GLY A 139 3.24 -3.09 2.25
CA GLY A 139 4.32 -2.14 2.55
C GLY A 139 4.22 -1.57 3.97
N ALA A 140 3.01 -1.20 4.40
CA ALA A 140 2.78 -0.71 5.76
C ALA A 140 3.04 -1.81 6.81
N ALA A 141 2.61 -3.04 6.55
CA ALA A 141 2.87 -4.19 7.41
C ALA A 141 4.37 -4.49 7.52
N TYR A 142 5.11 -4.36 6.43
CA TYR A 142 6.57 -4.49 6.41
C TYR A 142 7.26 -3.44 7.30
N ILE A 143 6.88 -2.16 7.17
CA ILE A 143 7.39 -1.07 8.00
C ILE A 143 7.07 -1.32 9.48
N TYR A 144 5.84 -1.73 9.78
CA TYR A 144 5.41 -2.02 11.14
C TYR A 144 6.20 -3.18 11.77
N ARG A 145 6.43 -4.26 11.01
CA ARG A 145 7.25 -5.40 11.47
C ARG A 145 8.67 -4.97 11.81
N LYS A 146 9.31 -4.15 10.97
CA LYS A 146 10.63 -3.61 11.28
C LYS A 146 10.60 -2.75 12.55
N ALA A 147 9.57 -1.92 12.72
CA ALA A 147 9.40 -1.11 13.93
C ALA A 147 9.20 -1.97 15.19
N ALA A 148 8.48 -3.09 15.08
CA ALA A 148 8.29 -4.06 16.16
C ALA A 148 9.60 -4.76 16.55
N ILE A 149 10.43 -5.15 15.58
CA ILE A 149 11.76 -5.74 15.82
C ILE A 149 12.65 -4.75 16.58
N LYS A 150 12.62 -3.46 16.23
CA LYS A 150 13.30 -2.39 16.96
C LYS A 150 12.65 -1.99 18.28
N LYS A 151 11.61 -2.72 18.74
CA LYS A 151 10.88 -2.50 19.99
C LYS A 151 10.25 -1.09 20.11
N LEU A 152 9.97 -0.42 18.99
CA LEU A 152 9.39 0.94 18.97
C LEU A 152 7.94 0.96 19.48
N ALA A 153 7.22 -0.16 19.37
CA ALA A 153 5.86 -0.32 19.86
C ALA A 153 5.75 -0.38 21.40
N LYS A 154 6.85 -0.64 22.13
CA LYS A 154 6.82 -0.76 23.60
C LYS A 154 6.64 0.62 24.24
N GLY A 155 5.59 0.79 25.03
CA GLY A 155 5.29 2.03 25.76
C GLY A 155 4.66 3.16 24.91
N ARG A 156 4.19 2.85 23.70
CA ARG A 156 3.58 3.83 22.78
C ARG A 156 2.22 3.34 22.28
N SER A 157 1.42 4.27 21.77
CA SER A 157 0.14 3.94 21.16
C SER A 157 0.33 3.08 19.90
N THR A 158 -0.26 1.88 19.90
CA THR A 158 -0.24 0.98 18.75
C THR A 158 -0.98 1.59 17.56
N LEU A 159 -2.10 2.27 17.81
CA LEU A 159 -2.89 2.96 16.80
C LEU A 159 -2.08 4.05 16.11
N GLY A 160 -1.35 4.87 16.89
CA GLY A 160 -0.51 5.94 16.35
C GLY A 160 0.64 5.39 15.50
N LEU A 161 1.27 4.29 15.94
CA LEU A 161 2.36 3.65 15.19
C LEU A 161 1.87 2.99 13.89
N VAL A 162 0.68 2.36 13.91
CA VAL A 162 0.05 1.79 12.70
C VAL A 162 -0.30 2.90 11.71
N GLY A 163 -0.93 3.99 12.16
CA GLY A 163 -1.26 5.13 11.30
C GLY A 163 -0.02 5.77 10.67
N ALA A 164 1.08 5.87 11.43
CA ALA A 164 2.35 6.36 10.92
C ALA A 164 3.01 5.42 9.90
N ALA A 165 2.95 4.11 10.12
CA ALA A 165 3.45 3.11 9.16
C ALA A 165 2.63 3.12 7.86
N LEU A 166 1.30 3.29 7.96
CA LEU A 166 0.41 3.42 6.82
C LEU A 166 0.72 4.68 6.02
N TYR A 167 0.92 5.82 6.70
CA TYR A 167 1.32 7.06 6.04
C TYR A 167 2.67 6.94 5.33
N ALA A 168 3.63 6.24 5.94
CA ALA A 168 4.92 5.99 5.33
C ALA A 168 4.81 5.16 4.05
N ALA A 169 4.05 4.06 4.09
CA ALA A 169 3.81 3.22 2.90
C ALA A 169 3.05 3.98 1.80
N CYS A 170 2.07 4.82 2.18
CA CYS A 170 1.35 5.65 1.21
C CYS A 170 2.30 6.60 0.48
N ARG A 171 3.24 7.21 1.20
CA ARG A 171 4.24 8.09 0.59
C ARG A 171 5.26 7.34 -0.26
N GLU A 172 5.69 6.15 0.14
CA GLU A 172 6.63 5.31 -0.62
C GLU A 172 6.03 4.91 -1.98
N THR A 173 4.74 4.60 -1.99
CA THR A 173 3.98 4.21 -3.20
C THR A 173 3.41 5.40 -3.98
N ALA A 174 3.73 6.64 -3.59
CA ALA A 174 3.18 7.87 -4.14
C ALA A 174 1.64 7.92 -4.20
N THR A 175 0.96 7.25 -3.25
CA THR A 175 -0.51 7.29 -3.18
C THR A 175 -0.98 8.61 -2.56
N PRO A 176 -1.98 9.29 -3.16
CA PRO A 176 -2.39 10.63 -2.77
C PRO A 176 -3.28 10.61 -1.51
N LYS A 177 -2.68 10.41 -0.33
CA LYS A 177 -3.35 10.49 0.98
C LYS A 177 -2.68 11.52 1.88
N THR A 178 -3.48 12.38 2.52
CA THR A 178 -2.96 13.36 3.48
C THR A 178 -2.89 12.77 4.89
N ILE A 179 -2.07 13.38 5.76
CA ILE A 179 -2.00 13.01 7.18
C ILE A 179 -3.37 13.17 7.84
N THR A 180 -4.14 14.18 7.42
CA THR A 180 -5.52 14.41 7.87
C THR A 180 -6.45 13.27 7.53
N ASP A 181 -6.35 12.69 6.32
CA ASP A 181 -7.15 11.53 5.93
C ASP A 181 -6.89 10.33 6.86
N ILE A 182 -5.61 10.07 7.16
CA ILE A 182 -5.21 8.95 8.01
C ILE A 182 -5.59 9.21 9.47
N ALA A 183 -5.44 10.45 9.95
CA ALA A 183 -5.88 10.88 11.27
C ALA A 183 -7.37 10.62 11.47
N ASN A 184 -8.19 10.97 10.48
CA ASN A 184 -9.63 10.74 10.49
C ASN A 184 -9.97 9.24 10.45
N ALA A 185 -9.27 8.42 9.66
CA ALA A 185 -9.51 6.98 9.61
C ALA A 185 -9.15 6.27 10.93
N CYS A 186 -8.08 6.72 11.57
CA CYS A 186 -7.56 6.20 12.82
C CYS A 186 -8.24 6.76 14.08
N ASN A 187 -9.03 7.84 13.97
CA ASN A 187 -9.56 8.63 15.08
C ASN A 187 -8.47 9.13 16.05
N ILE A 188 -7.37 9.65 15.51
CA ILE A 188 -6.22 10.16 16.29
C ILE A 188 -5.86 11.57 15.80
N THR A 189 -5.24 12.38 16.65
CA THR A 189 -4.77 13.71 16.24
C THR A 189 -3.65 13.62 15.21
N THR A 190 -3.61 14.60 14.30
CA THR A 190 -2.54 14.70 13.27
C THR A 190 -1.14 14.85 13.90
N LYS A 191 -1.06 15.48 15.08
CA LYS A 191 0.19 15.68 15.83
C LYS A 191 0.78 14.36 16.30
N ASP A 192 -0.05 13.46 16.83
CA ASP A 192 0.40 12.17 17.33
C ASP A 192 0.93 11.28 16.21
N ILE A 193 0.20 11.21 15.08
CA ILE A 193 0.65 10.47 13.89
C ILE A 193 1.96 11.05 13.36
N MET A 194 2.08 12.37 13.29
CA MET A 194 3.31 13.02 12.83
C MET A 194 4.50 12.74 13.75
N SER A 195 4.27 12.70 15.07
CA SER A 195 5.30 12.36 16.06
C SER A 195 5.82 10.93 15.85
N HIS A 196 4.91 9.97 15.72
CA HIS A 196 5.26 8.58 15.44
C HIS A 196 5.91 8.39 14.06
N TYR A 197 5.47 9.15 13.06
CA TYR A 197 6.05 9.13 11.72
C TYR A 197 7.51 9.60 11.71
N LYS A 198 7.81 10.72 12.37
CA LYS A 198 9.20 11.21 12.52
C LYS A 198 10.09 10.19 13.23
N LEU A 199 9.55 9.53 14.24
CA LEU A 199 10.26 8.47 14.97
C LEU A 199 10.55 7.27 14.07
N ILE A 200 9.57 6.79 13.29
CA ILE A 200 9.76 5.72 12.32
C ILE A 200 10.85 6.09 11.30
N LEU A 201 10.80 7.30 10.72
CA LEU A 201 11.81 7.74 9.76
C LEU A 201 13.22 7.75 10.35
N LYS A 202 13.37 8.27 11.58
CA LYS A 202 14.66 8.34 12.27
C LYS A 202 15.20 6.96 12.58
N GLU A 203 14.38 6.09 13.14
CA GLU A 203 14.81 4.78 13.62
C GLU A 203 15.01 3.78 12.48
N LEU A 204 14.19 3.84 11.43
CA LEU A 204 14.27 2.92 10.28
C LEU A 204 15.10 3.47 9.13
N SER A 205 15.68 4.67 9.29
CA SER A 205 16.51 5.35 8.28
C SER A 205 15.85 5.35 6.90
N LEU A 206 14.52 5.57 6.86
CA LEU A 206 13.75 5.55 5.62
C LEU A 206 13.94 6.87 4.90
N GLN A 207 14.34 6.80 3.62
CA GLN A 207 14.33 7.95 2.74
C GLN A 207 12.99 8.03 2.04
N MET A 208 12.21 9.07 2.36
CA MET A 208 10.88 9.23 1.80
C MET A 208 10.90 10.17 0.60
N PRO A 209 10.30 9.80 -0.56
CA PRO A 209 10.20 10.70 -1.70
C PRO A 209 9.45 11.98 -1.33
N VAL A 210 9.92 13.11 -1.85
CA VAL A 210 9.26 14.40 -1.69
C VAL A 210 8.09 14.44 -2.68
N LEU A 211 6.87 14.70 -2.18
CA LEU A 211 5.70 14.88 -3.03
C LEU A 211 5.94 16.03 -4.01
N HIS A 212 5.72 15.78 -5.30
CA HIS A 212 5.91 16.78 -6.32
C HIS A 212 4.67 17.70 -6.41
N GLY A 213 4.87 18.92 -6.90
CA GLY A 213 3.76 19.88 -7.01
C GLY A 213 2.56 19.42 -7.87
N PRO A 214 2.73 18.66 -8.98
CA PRO A 214 1.62 18.11 -9.75
C PRO A 214 0.73 17.16 -8.95
N ASP A 215 1.30 16.39 -8.02
CA ASP A 215 0.55 15.45 -7.18
C ASP A 215 -0.48 16.18 -6.30
N TYR A 216 -0.12 17.37 -5.82
CA TYR A 216 -1.07 18.23 -5.09
C TYR A 216 -2.18 18.76 -6.00
N VAL A 217 -1.87 19.09 -7.25
CA VAL A 217 -2.89 19.55 -8.22
C VAL A 217 -3.90 18.44 -8.46
N THR A 218 -3.44 17.23 -8.78
CA THR A 218 -4.32 16.09 -9.03
C THR A 218 -5.15 15.72 -7.81
N LEU A 219 -4.55 15.70 -6.61
CA LEU A 219 -5.22 15.41 -5.34
C LEU A 219 -6.36 16.40 -5.06
N ILE A 220 -6.08 17.71 -5.16
CA ILE A 220 -7.08 18.75 -4.87
C ILE A 220 -8.20 18.73 -5.93
N CYS A 221 -7.87 18.60 -7.22
CA CYS A 221 -8.88 18.51 -8.28
C CYS A 221 -9.79 17.28 -8.12
N ASN A 222 -9.25 16.14 -7.70
CA ASN A 222 -10.05 14.93 -7.47
C ASN A 222 -11.01 15.11 -6.30
N ARG A 223 -10.57 15.76 -5.22
CA ARG A 223 -11.44 16.09 -4.07
C ARG A 223 -12.54 17.10 -4.41
N LEU A 224 -12.25 18.07 -5.27
CA LEU A 224 -13.21 19.04 -5.78
C LEU A 224 -14.13 18.49 -6.88
N GLN A 225 -13.94 17.22 -7.29
CA GLN A 225 -14.71 16.56 -8.36
C GLN A 225 -14.71 17.33 -9.70
N MET A 226 -13.58 17.94 -10.03
CA MET A 226 -13.49 18.77 -11.23
C MET A 226 -13.50 17.96 -12.52
N SER A 227 -13.91 18.60 -13.62
CA SER A 227 -13.84 18.02 -14.96
C SER A 227 -12.40 17.70 -15.40
N GLU A 228 -12.22 16.70 -16.27
CA GLU A 228 -10.90 16.37 -16.82
C GLU A 228 -10.28 17.51 -17.62
N LYS A 229 -11.12 18.32 -18.29
CA LYS A 229 -10.69 19.51 -19.02
C LYS A 229 -9.95 20.47 -18.08
N THR A 230 -10.55 20.77 -16.93
CA THR A 230 -9.96 21.67 -15.95
C THR A 230 -8.73 21.08 -15.27
N LYS A 231 -8.68 19.75 -15.06
CA LYS A 231 -7.48 19.06 -14.56
C LYS A 231 -6.29 19.19 -15.52
N ARG A 232 -6.50 18.96 -16.82
CA ARG A 232 -5.46 19.11 -17.84
C ARG A 232 -4.97 20.55 -17.93
N GLU A 233 -5.89 21.50 -17.87
CA GLU A 233 -5.54 22.92 -17.87
C GLU A 233 -4.75 23.33 -16.61
N ALA A 234 -5.12 22.82 -15.43
CA ALA A 234 -4.38 23.06 -14.20
C ALA A 234 -2.95 22.51 -14.28
N LEU A 235 -2.75 21.31 -14.84
CA LEU A 235 -1.42 20.74 -15.05
C LEU A 235 -0.61 21.55 -16.07
N ARG A 236 -1.24 22.03 -17.14
CA ARG A 236 -0.61 22.91 -18.15
C ARG A 236 -0.11 24.21 -17.53
N ILE A 237 -0.95 24.89 -16.74
CA ILE A 237 -0.59 26.11 -16.01
C ILE A 237 0.53 25.81 -15.01
N PHE A 238 0.47 24.66 -14.32
CA PHE A 238 1.53 24.25 -13.40
C PHE A 238 2.90 24.13 -14.10
N SER A 239 2.95 23.52 -15.28
CA SER A 239 4.18 23.44 -16.08
C SER A 239 4.73 24.82 -16.44
N MET A 240 3.87 25.77 -16.81
CA MET A 240 4.27 27.15 -17.09
C MET A 240 4.83 27.86 -15.85
N VAL A 241 4.15 27.73 -14.71
CA VAL A 241 4.60 28.28 -13.42
C VAL A 241 5.98 27.75 -13.03
N GLN A 242 6.25 26.47 -13.32
CA GLN A 242 7.53 25.83 -13.05
C GLN A 242 8.63 26.35 -13.98
N GLN A 243 8.34 26.55 -15.27
CA GLN A 243 9.27 27.16 -16.24
C GLN A 243 9.65 28.59 -15.83
N CYS A 244 8.68 29.39 -15.39
CA CYS A 244 8.91 30.76 -14.91
C CYS A 244 9.58 30.86 -13.53
N ARG A 245 10.00 29.72 -12.93
CA ARG A 245 10.63 29.63 -11.60
C ARG A 245 9.83 30.29 -10.46
N ILE A 246 8.51 30.40 -10.62
CA ILE A 246 7.63 31.01 -9.61
C ILE A 246 7.42 30.05 -8.42
N SER A 247 7.60 28.75 -8.62
CA SER A 247 7.36 27.70 -7.61
C SER A 247 8.41 27.61 -6.49
N ILE A 248 9.58 28.22 -6.66
CA ILE A 248 10.73 28.04 -5.75
C ILE A 248 10.45 28.70 -4.38
N GLY A 249 10.68 27.95 -3.30
CA GLY A 249 10.59 28.45 -1.92
C GLY A 249 9.16 28.70 -1.43
N LYS A 250 8.13 28.27 -2.18
CA LYS A 250 6.72 28.50 -1.84
C LYS A 250 6.05 27.22 -1.38
N ASN A 251 5.00 27.38 -0.57
CA ASN A 251 4.19 26.25 -0.14
C ASN A 251 3.51 25.59 -1.36
N PRO A 252 3.79 24.30 -1.66
CA PRO A 252 3.29 23.62 -2.84
C PRO A 252 1.76 23.48 -2.85
N ARG A 253 1.11 23.36 -1.67
CA ARG A 253 -0.36 23.30 -1.57
C ARG A 253 -1.02 24.62 -1.97
N ALA A 254 -0.46 25.74 -1.48
CA ALA A 254 -0.95 27.07 -1.82
C ALA A 254 -0.77 27.36 -3.32
N LEU A 255 0.34 26.90 -3.89
CA LEU A 255 0.60 27.00 -5.32
C LEU A 255 -0.42 26.19 -6.14
N ALA A 256 -0.60 24.90 -5.80
CA ALA A 256 -1.57 24.03 -6.47
C ALA A 256 -2.99 24.60 -6.39
N GLY A 257 -3.44 25.04 -5.20
CA GLY A 257 -4.76 25.66 -5.04
C GLY A 257 -4.95 26.93 -5.89
N SER A 258 -3.93 27.78 -6.00
CA SER A 258 -4.00 28.97 -6.87
C SER A 258 -4.06 28.63 -8.35
N ILE A 259 -3.32 27.60 -8.79
CA ILE A 259 -3.33 27.14 -10.19
C ILE A 259 -4.69 26.56 -10.55
N ILE A 260 -5.28 25.77 -9.65
CA ILE A 260 -6.62 25.20 -9.82
C ILE A 260 -7.66 26.30 -9.96
N TYR A 261 -7.60 27.34 -9.12
CA TYR A 261 -8.51 28.48 -9.21
C TYR A 261 -8.41 29.21 -10.56
N LEU A 262 -7.21 29.38 -11.10
CA LEU A 262 -7.00 29.99 -12.41
C LEU A 262 -7.49 29.09 -13.56
N ALA A 263 -7.19 27.80 -13.49
CA ALA A 263 -7.67 26.82 -14.47
C ALA A 263 -9.21 26.76 -14.51
N SER A 264 -9.84 26.87 -13.34
CA SER A 264 -11.30 26.86 -13.20
C SER A 264 -11.94 28.10 -13.85
N GLN A 265 -11.29 29.27 -13.75
CA GLN A 265 -11.71 30.49 -14.46
C GLN A 265 -11.63 30.31 -15.99
N ASN A 266 -10.54 29.73 -16.50
CA ASN A 266 -10.34 29.52 -17.94
C ASN A 266 -11.32 28.50 -18.54
N CYS A 267 -11.74 27.51 -17.75
CA CYS A 267 -12.62 26.43 -18.20
C CYS A 267 -14.11 26.71 -17.94
N ASN A 268 -14.49 27.90 -17.44
CA ASN A 268 -15.85 28.27 -17.02
C ASN A 268 -16.43 27.37 -15.91
N GLU A 269 -15.58 26.81 -15.05
CA GLU A 269 -15.95 25.99 -13.89
C GLU A 269 -15.71 26.82 -12.62
N PHE A 270 -16.65 27.69 -12.28
CA PHE A 270 -16.45 28.68 -11.21
C PHE A 270 -16.59 28.05 -9.82
N LEU A 271 -15.45 27.87 -9.15
CA LEU A 271 -15.38 27.45 -7.75
C LEU A 271 -15.23 28.63 -6.81
N ARG A 272 -15.83 28.53 -5.63
CA ARG A 272 -15.65 29.56 -4.59
C ARG A 272 -14.24 29.40 -3.99
N GLN A 273 -13.56 30.52 -3.77
CA GLN A 273 -12.22 30.51 -3.16
C GLN A 273 -12.20 29.76 -1.81
N VAL A 274 -13.29 29.83 -1.05
CA VAL A 274 -13.45 29.14 0.24
C VAL A 274 -13.42 27.62 0.08
N GLU A 275 -14.07 27.07 -0.95
CA GLU A 275 -14.12 25.63 -1.20
C GLU A 275 -12.72 25.08 -1.52
N ILE A 276 -11.98 25.77 -2.39
CA ILE A 276 -10.60 25.40 -2.72
C ILE A 276 -9.71 25.48 -1.47
N CYS A 277 -9.87 26.52 -0.65
CA CYS A 277 -9.09 26.69 0.57
C CYS A 277 -9.35 25.60 1.61
N GLN A 278 -10.60 25.16 1.75
CA GLN A 278 -10.98 24.05 2.64
C GLN A 278 -10.32 22.74 2.19
N VAL A 279 -10.39 22.42 0.90
CA VAL A 279 -9.80 21.17 0.38
C VAL A 279 -8.27 21.19 0.40
N ALA A 280 -7.66 22.33 0.10
CA ALA A 280 -6.21 22.49 0.06
C ALA A 280 -5.58 22.74 1.45
N GLU A 281 -6.39 22.92 2.49
CA GLU A 281 -5.96 23.25 3.86
C GLU A 281 -5.09 24.53 3.91
N ILE A 282 -5.53 25.60 3.24
CA ILE A 282 -4.82 26.89 3.15
C ILE A 282 -5.72 28.07 3.51
N SER A 283 -5.12 29.22 3.82
CA SER A 283 -5.88 30.46 4.02
C SER A 283 -6.22 31.15 2.69
N THR A 284 -7.38 31.81 2.66
CA THR A 284 -7.85 32.60 1.49
C THR A 284 -6.86 33.69 1.10
N VAL A 285 -6.20 34.31 2.08
CA VAL A 285 -5.15 35.32 1.87
C VAL A 285 -3.96 34.72 1.11
N SER A 286 -3.54 33.50 1.47
CA SER A 286 -2.44 32.80 0.79
C SER A 286 -2.80 32.49 -0.66
N LEU A 287 -4.04 32.01 -0.90
CA LEU A 287 -4.53 31.73 -2.24
C LEU A 287 -4.53 33.00 -3.11
N ARG A 288 -5.12 34.10 -2.62
CA ARG A 288 -5.16 35.38 -3.35
C ARG A 288 -3.79 35.94 -3.68
N LYS A 289 -2.85 35.90 -2.72
CA LYS A 289 -1.47 36.37 -2.92
C LYS A 289 -0.78 35.59 -4.05
N ARG A 290 -0.99 34.28 -4.10
CA ARG A 290 -0.42 33.41 -5.14
C ARG A 290 -1.10 33.62 -6.50
N CYS A 291 -2.42 33.74 -6.55
CA CYS A 291 -3.13 34.03 -7.80
C CYS A 291 -2.66 35.33 -8.44
N LYS A 292 -2.52 36.42 -7.65
CA LYS A 292 -2.04 37.71 -8.16
C LYS A 292 -0.63 37.59 -8.74
N GLU A 293 0.25 36.88 -8.06
CA GLU A 293 1.62 36.66 -8.48
C GLU A 293 1.73 35.82 -9.77
N ILE A 294 0.89 34.80 -9.91
CA ILE A 294 0.82 33.99 -11.13
C ILE A 294 0.29 34.82 -12.30
N LYS A 295 -0.82 35.55 -12.13
CA LYS A 295 -1.39 36.42 -13.18
C LYS A 295 -0.43 37.52 -13.62
N SER A 296 0.40 38.06 -12.71
CA SER A 296 1.36 39.10 -13.10
C SER A 296 2.52 38.60 -13.96
N LYS A 297 2.81 37.29 -13.95
CA LYS A 297 3.99 36.71 -14.59
C LYS A 297 3.68 35.81 -15.76
N ILE A 298 2.50 35.21 -15.76
CA ILE A 298 1.96 34.46 -16.88
C ILE A 298 0.85 35.36 -17.39
N GLU A 299 1.04 35.97 -18.56
CA GLU A 299 0.02 36.77 -19.24
C GLU A 299 -1.21 35.88 -19.51
N MET A 300 -2.14 35.87 -18.54
CA MET A 300 -3.45 35.20 -18.56
C MET A 300 -4.48 36.22 -18.09
#